data_AF-A0A556VCQ1-F1
#
_entry.id   AF-A0A556VCQ1-F1
#
_cell.length_a   1.000
_cell.length_b   1.000
_cell.length_c   1.000
_cell.angle_alpha   90.00
_cell.angle_beta   90.00
_cell.angle_gamma   90.00
#
_symmetry.space_group_name_H-M   'P 1'
#
loop_
_entity.id
_entity.type
_entity.pdbx_description
1 polymer ?
#
loop_
_entity_poly.entity_id
_entity_poly.type
_entity_poly.pdbx_seq_one_letter_code
_entity_poly.pdbx_strand_id
1 'polypeptide(L)'
;MVTVGSDTTQGYRTVKAKLGCKKVRPWKWMPFTNPARKDGATFYHWRRAVEEGKDYPFSRFNKKRSVEDLKERYYNICGKLTKVRAPAGTEPKVYIFDAGHERRRKEQLERLFNRTPEQAVPETAGIKFPDFKSAGVSLRSQRPVFPVHIKREGGSCVLSPRPHTEAVHSDRYQTFLRVRANRQTRLNAVKSRIRDLEKQLTRGDRIKCLICMDSYTIPLASIQCWHVHCEECWLRTLGAKKLCPQCNTITSPGDLRRVYL
;
A
#
# COMPACT_ATOMS: atom_id res chain seq x y z
N MET A 1 -69.78 -26.37 -14.31
CA MET A 1 -69.34 -26.02 -12.94
C MET A 1 -67.99 -26.68 -12.70
N VAL A 2 -66.90 -25.91 -12.67
CA VAL A 2 -65.63 -26.35 -12.09
C VAL A 2 -65.04 -25.14 -11.37
N THR A 3 -65.12 -25.12 -10.05
CA THR A 3 -64.43 -24.17 -9.18
C THR A 3 -63.09 -24.77 -8.78
N VAL A 4 -61.99 -24.14 -9.18
CA VAL A 4 -60.64 -24.47 -8.70
C VAL A 4 -60.44 -23.76 -7.37
N GLY A 5 -60.38 -24.52 -6.28
CA GLY A 5 -60.05 -24.02 -4.95
C GLY A 5 -58.56 -23.70 -4.84
N SER A 6 -58.22 -22.49 -4.41
CA SER A 6 -56.86 -22.06 -4.09
C SER A 6 -56.47 -22.55 -2.70
N ASP A 7 -55.73 -23.67 -2.65
CA ASP A 7 -55.21 -24.22 -1.41
C ASP A 7 -54.00 -23.37 -0.94
N THR A 8 -54.27 -22.49 0.04
CA THR A 8 -53.27 -21.59 0.63
C THR A 8 -52.65 -22.28 1.84
N THR A 9 -51.80 -23.28 1.65
CA THR A 9 -51.10 -23.93 2.78
C THR A 9 -49.69 -24.41 2.43
N GLN A 10 -48.81 -23.51 2.01
CA GLN A 10 -47.36 -23.76 2.03
C GLN A 10 -46.56 -22.52 2.43
N GLY A 11 -46.66 -22.16 3.70
CA GLY A 11 -45.72 -21.24 4.35
C GLY A 11 -44.39 -21.94 4.66
N TYR A 12 -43.28 -21.21 4.49
CA TYR A 12 -41.92 -21.63 4.86
C TYR A 12 -41.88 -22.04 6.35
N ARG A 13 -41.88 -23.36 6.62
CA ARG A 13 -41.75 -23.89 7.97
C ARG A 13 -40.29 -23.76 8.39
N THR A 14 -39.97 -22.72 9.16
CA THR A 14 -38.69 -22.67 9.88
C THR A 14 -38.64 -23.86 10.84
N VAL A 15 -37.87 -24.89 10.49
CA VAL A 15 -37.51 -25.95 11.43
C VAL A 15 -36.71 -25.30 12.55
N LYS A 16 -37.38 -24.99 13.67
CA LYS A 16 -36.71 -24.57 14.90
C LYS A 16 -35.77 -25.71 15.29
N ALA A 17 -34.46 -25.46 15.26
CA ALA A 17 -33.49 -26.42 15.73
C ALA A 17 -33.85 -26.79 17.17
N LYS A 18 -34.17 -28.07 17.42
CA LYS A 18 -34.34 -28.60 18.77
C LYS A 18 -32.95 -28.72 19.41
N LEU A 19 -32.45 -27.58 19.89
CA LEU A 19 -31.24 -27.50 20.69
C LEU A 19 -31.57 -28.03 22.09
N GLY A 20 -31.49 -29.35 22.28
CA GLY A 20 -31.50 -29.92 23.63
C GLY A 20 -30.36 -29.33 24.48
N CYS A 21 -30.47 -29.42 25.81
CA CYS A 21 -29.50 -28.95 26.79
C CYS A 21 -28.16 -29.70 26.73
N LYS A 22 -27.49 -29.64 25.59
CA LYS A 22 -26.14 -30.19 25.41
C LYS A 22 -25.19 -29.31 26.21
N LYS A 23 -24.29 -29.94 26.98
CA LYS A 23 -23.21 -29.23 27.68
C LYS A 23 -22.48 -28.32 26.68
N VAL A 24 -22.37 -27.04 27.02
CA VAL A 24 -21.66 -26.06 26.19
C VAL A 24 -20.21 -26.53 26.05
N ARG A 25 -19.73 -26.62 24.81
CA ARG A 25 -18.35 -27.01 24.54
C ARG A 25 -17.41 -25.90 25.06
N PRO A 26 -16.50 -26.19 25.99
CA PRO A 26 -15.65 -25.16 26.60
C PRO A 26 -14.65 -24.61 25.59
N TRP A 27 -14.36 -23.32 25.73
CA TRP A 27 -13.30 -22.62 25.02
C TRP A 27 -12.03 -22.66 25.87
N LYS A 28 -10.89 -22.96 25.25
CA LYS A 28 -9.57 -22.93 25.88
C LYS A 28 -8.68 -21.98 25.09
N TRP A 29 -7.91 -21.17 25.81
CA TRP A 29 -6.84 -20.37 25.23
C TRP A 29 -5.68 -21.30 24.88
N MET A 30 -5.50 -21.59 23.58
CA MET A 30 -4.54 -22.61 23.13
C MET A 30 -3.44 -22.01 22.25
N PRO A 31 -2.19 -22.46 22.41
CA PRO A 31 -1.12 -22.12 21.50
C PRO A 31 -1.35 -22.77 20.13
N PHE A 32 -0.93 -22.10 19.07
CA PHE A 32 -0.92 -22.64 17.72
C PHE A 32 0.23 -22.05 16.91
N THR A 33 0.74 -22.83 15.98
CA THR A 33 1.69 -22.36 14.97
C THR A 33 0.92 -22.12 13.67
N ASN A 34 1.31 -21.10 12.91
CA ASN A 34 0.78 -20.89 11.57
C ASN A 34 1.74 -21.50 10.54
N PRO A 35 1.42 -22.64 9.90
CA PRO A 35 2.30 -23.29 8.92
C PRO A 35 2.68 -22.41 7.74
N ALA A 36 1.90 -21.34 7.47
CA ALA A 36 2.19 -20.42 6.40
C ALA A 36 3.29 -19.38 6.73
N ARG A 37 3.77 -19.34 7.97
CA ARG A 37 4.92 -18.52 8.37
C ARG A 37 6.20 -19.38 8.40
N LYS A 38 7.35 -18.76 8.15
CA LYS A 38 8.67 -19.42 8.15
C LYS A 38 9.45 -19.23 9.46
N ASP A 39 8.93 -18.43 10.38
CA ASP A 39 9.62 -17.97 11.60
C ASP A 39 9.30 -18.81 12.84
N GLY A 40 8.47 -19.85 12.72
CA GLY A 40 8.12 -20.73 13.84
C GLY A 40 7.33 -20.03 14.96
N ALA A 41 6.78 -18.85 14.72
CA ALA A 41 6.11 -18.07 15.74
C ALA A 41 4.84 -18.76 16.28
N THR A 42 4.76 -18.88 17.61
CA THR A 42 3.61 -19.43 18.34
C THR A 42 2.65 -18.30 18.71
N PHE A 43 1.40 -18.45 18.31
CA PHE A 43 0.31 -17.53 18.63
C PHE A 43 -0.70 -18.21 19.55
N TYR A 44 -1.62 -17.45 20.13
CA TYR A 44 -2.70 -17.98 20.94
C TYR A 44 -4.05 -17.55 20.37
N HIS A 45 -5.05 -18.43 20.42
CA HIS A 45 -6.44 -18.05 20.19
C HIS A 45 -7.38 -18.98 20.95
N TRP A 46 -8.61 -18.50 21.13
CA TRP A 46 -9.69 -19.32 21.66
C TRP A 46 -10.02 -20.44 20.67
N ARG A 47 -9.85 -21.68 21.10
CA ARG A 47 -10.26 -22.87 20.37
C ARG A 47 -11.18 -23.73 21.22
N ARG A 48 -11.95 -24.59 20.56
CA ARG A 48 -12.68 -25.64 21.25
C ARG A 48 -11.68 -26.70 21.72
N ALA A 49 -11.85 -27.21 22.93
CA ALA A 49 -10.93 -28.21 23.50
C ALA A 49 -10.76 -29.49 22.63
N VAL A 50 -11.74 -29.82 21.78
CA VAL A 50 -11.71 -30.97 20.85
C VAL A 50 -10.85 -30.73 19.60
N GLU A 51 -10.32 -29.52 19.40
CA GLU A 51 -9.56 -29.12 18.20
C GLU A 51 -8.05 -28.99 18.47
N GLU A 52 -7.57 -29.60 19.56
CA GLU A 52 -6.15 -29.73 19.88
C GLU A 52 -5.44 -30.58 18.81
N GLY A 53 -4.27 -30.13 18.36
CA GLY A 53 -3.48 -30.81 17.31
C GLY A 53 -3.89 -30.54 15.85
N LYS A 54 -4.96 -29.79 15.58
CA LYS A 54 -5.34 -29.43 14.21
C LYS A 54 -4.54 -28.24 13.68
N ASP A 55 -4.13 -28.30 12.41
CA ASP A 55 -3.53 -27.18 11.71
C ASP A 55 -4.41 -25.94 11.73
N TYR A 56 -3.78 -24.76 11.73
CA TYR A 56 -4.48 -23.48 11.69
C TYR A 56 -5.37 -23.38 10.44
N PRO A 57 -6.72 -23.34 10.55
CA PRO A 57 -7.62 -23.50 9.39
C PRO A 57 -7.45 -22.44 8.30
N PHE A 58 -6.92 -21.28 8.64
CA PHE A 58 -6.71 -20.17 7.72
C PHE A 58 -5.33 -20.17 7.05
N SER A 59 -4.44 -21.10 7.40
CA SER A 59 -3.11 -21.25 6.78
C SER A 59 -3.21 -21.42 5.26
N ARG A 60 -4.20 -22.20 4.79
CA ARG A 60 -4.49 -22.44 3.37
C ARG A 60 -4.77 -21.19 2.54
N PHE A 61 -5.16 -20.09 3.17
CA PHE A 61 -5.46 -18.83 2.48
C PHE A 61 -4.22 -17.95 2.30
N ASN A 62 -3.11 -18.26 2.96
CA ASN A 62 -1.86 -17.52 2.82
C ASN A 62 -1.12 -17.93 1.54
N LYS A 63 -1.77 -17.66 0.40
CA LYS A 63 -1.19 -17.87 -0.92
C LYS A 63 -0.18 -16.75 -1.17
N LYS A 64 1.10 -17.10 -1.31
CA LYS A 64 2.11 -16.16 -1.76
C LYS A 64 1.79 -15.75 -3.21
N ARG A 65 1.76 -14.43 -3.46
CA ARG A 65 1.55 -13.82 -4.77
C ARG A 65 2.74 -12.93 -5.06
N SER A 66 3.26 -12.98 -6.28
CA SER A 66 4.32 -12.07 -6.70
C SER A 66 3.76 -10.66 -6.90
N VAL A 67 4.63 -9.65 -6.93
CA VAL A 67 4.21 -8.26 -7.20
C VAL A 67 3.61 -8.14 -8.61
N GLU A 68 4.12 -8.94 -9.53
CA GLU A 68 3.70 -9.05 -10.91
C GLU A 68 2.26 -9.58 -10.99
N ASP A 69 1.93 -10.65 -10.24
CA ASP A 69 0.56 -11.19 -10.16
C ASP A 69 -0.43 -10.18 -9.56
N LEU A 70 0.03 -9.40 -8.56
CA LEU A 70 -0.79 -8.35 -7.94
C LEU A 70 -1.07 -7.21 -8.91
N LYS A 71 -0.05 -6.76 -9.66
CA LYS A 71 -0.19 -5.72 -10.69
C LYS A 71 -1.10 -6.18 -11.82
N GLU A 72 -0.96 -7.41 -12.29
CA GLU A 72 -1.83 -7.99 -13.31
C GLU A 72 -3.29 -7.96 -12.88
N ARG A 73 -3.59 -8.44 -11.67
CA ARG A 73 -4.95 -8.41 -11.13
C ARG A 73 -5.47 -6.97 -11.00
N TYR A 74 -4.63 -6.05 -10.53
CA TYR A 74 -5.00 -4.64 -10.42
C TYR A 74 -5.40 -4.05 -11.77
N TYR A 75 -4.55 -4.17 -12.79
CA TYR A 75 -4.83 -3.61 -14.12
C TYR A 75 -5.98 -4.33 -14.82
N ASN A 76 -6.18 -5.63 -14.58
CA ASN A 76 -7.36 -6.36 -15.05
C ASN A 76 -8.65 -5.76 -14.48
N ILE A 77 -8.68 -5.49 -13.17
CA ILE A 77 -9.84 -4.88 -12.51
C ILE A 77 -10.05 -3.45 -13.02
N CYS A 78 -8.99 -2.65 -13.13
CA CYS A 78 -9.07 -1.31 -13.72
C CYS A 78 -9.69 -1.36 -15.12
N GLY A 79 -9.22 -2.26 -15.99
CA GLY A 79 -9.78 -2.43 -17.33
C GLY A 79 -11.26 -2.81 -17.33
N LYS A 80 -11.69 -3.72 -16.44
CA LYS A 80 -13.12 -4.07 -16.27
C LYS A 80 -13.94 -2.86 -15.83
N LEU A 81 -13.44 -2.08 -14.86
CA LEU A 81 -14.12 -0.88 -14.40
C LEU A 81 -14.23 0.18 -15.49
N THR A 82 -13.18 0.37 -16.31
CA THR A 82 -13.22 1.31 -17.44
C THR A 82 -14.27 0.89 -18.46
N LYS A 83 -14.42 -0.41 -18.74
CA LYS A 83 -15.45 -0.93 -19.65
C LYS A 83 -16.87 -0.71 -19.12
N VAL A 84 -17.12 -1.02 -17.84
CA VAL A 84 -18.45 -0.86 -17.24
C VAL A 84 -18.85 0.61 -17.11
N ARG A 85 -17.89 1.52 -16.90
CA ARG A 85 -18.14 2.96 -16.77
C ARG A 85 -18.19 3.70 -18.12
N ALA A 86 -17.80 3.05 -19.22
CA ALA A 86 -17.80 3.71 -20.52
C ALA A 86 -19.25 3.98 -20.98
N PRO A 87 -19.56 5.21 -21.44
CA PRO A 87 -20.86 5.49 -22.03
C PRO A 87 -21.06 4.67 -23.31
N ALA A 88 -22.32 4.30 -23.56
CA ALA A 88 -22.70 3.49 -24.71
C ALA A 88 -22.20 4.13 -26.03
N GLY A 89 -21.42 3.37 -26.80
CA GLY A 89 -20.86 3.82 -28.08
C GLY A 89 -19.43 4.38 -28.03
N THR A 90 -18.80 4.47 -26.86
CA THR A 90 -17.37 4.80 -26.76
C THR A 90 -16.54 3.55 -26.50
N GLU A 91 -15.45 3.37 -27.25
CA GLU A 91 -14.47 2.32 -26.96
C GLU A 91 -13.44 2.83 -25.94
N PRO A 92 -13.48 2.38 -24.68
CA PRO A 92 -12.54 2.82 -23.67
C PRO A 92 -11.15 2.26 -23.95
N LYS A 93 -10.14 3.13 -23.96
CA LYS A 93 -8.72 2.71 -24.04
C LYS A 93 -8.29 2.00 -22.76
N VAL A 94 -8.32 0.68 -22.78
CA VAL A 94 -7.88 -0.16 -21.66
C VAL A 94 -6.38 -0.39 -21.73
N TYR A 95 -5.67 -0.01 -20.69
CA TYR A 95 -4.26 -0.37 -20.52
C TYR A 95 -4.11 -1.85 -20.16
N ILE A 96 -3.29 -2.57 -20.93
CA ILE A 96 -3.00 -4.00 -20.71
C ILE A 96 -1.62 -4.12 -20.08
N PHE A 97 -1.57 -4.68 -18.88
CA PHE A 97 -0.32 -4.98 -18.20
C PHE A 97 0.18 -6.38 -18.59
N ASP A 98 1.33 -6.44 -19.27
CA ASP A 98 1.98 -7.71 -19.61
C ASP A 98 2.87 -8.19 -18.46
N ALA A 99 2.28 -9.04 -17.60
CA ALA A 99 2.99 -9.65 -16.48
C ALA A 99 4.15 -10.55 -16.92
N GLY A 100 4.05 -11.17 -18.11
CA GLY A 100 5.11 -12.00 -18.67
C GLY A 100 6.33 -11.19 -19.06
N HIS A 101 6.13 -10.04 -19.70
CA HIS A 101 7.20 -9.09 -20.03
C HIS A 101 7.89 -8.58 -18.76
N GLU A 102 7.12 -8.14 -17.76
CA GLU A 102 7.70 -7.59 -16.53
C GLU A 102 8.50 -8.63 -15.74
N ARG A 103 8.06 -9.90 -15.74
CA ARG A 103 8.80 -11.01 -15.14
C ARG A 103 10.14 -11.25 -15.83
N ARG A 104 10.15 -11.35 -17.16
CA ARG A 104 11.40 -11.52 -17.95
C ARG A 104 12.36 -10.35 -17.75
N ARG A 105 11.84 -9.11 -17.74
CA ARG A 105 12.64 -7.90 -17.49
C ARG A 105 13.31 -7.94 -16.12
N LYS A 106 12.59 -8.38 -15.09
CA LYS A 106 13.10 -8.52 -13.73
C LYS A 106 14.15 -9.62 -13.62
N GLU A 107 13.92 -10.78 -14.23
CA GLU A 107 14.89 -11.87 -14.30
C GLU A 107 16.20 -11.42 -14.99
N GLN A 108 16.11 -10.69 -16.10
CA GLN A 108 17.28 -10.15 -16.78
C GLN A 108 18.05 -9.16 -15.90
N LEU A 109 17.33 -8.28 -15.20
CA LEU A 109 17.95 -7.32 -14.27
C LEU A 109 18.63 -8.02 -13.09
N GLU A 110 18.00 -9.06 -12.53
CA GLU A 110 18.57 -9.86 -11.44
C GLU A 110 19.83 -10.61 -11.91
N ARG A 111 19.83 -11.15 -13.12
CA ARG A 111 21.02 -11.73 -13.75
C ARG A 111 22.16 -10.72 -13.87
N LEU A 112 21.86 -9.48 -14.28
CA LEU A 112 22.88 -8.42 -14.38
C LEU A 112 23.39 -7.99 -13.00
N PHE A 113 22.49 -7.88 -12.02
CA PHE A 113 22.82 -7.47 -10.66
C PHE A 113 23.70 -8.50 -9.94
N ASN A 114 23.45 -9.79 -10.16
CA ASN A 114 24.19 -10.89 -9.54
C ASN A 114 25.46 -11.30 -10.30
N ARG A 115 25.88 -10.57 -11.35
CA ARG A 115 27.16 -10.83 -12.01
C ARG A 115 28.31 -10.60 -11.03
N THR A 116 29.16 -11.59 -10.83
CA THR A 116 30.40 -11.44 -10.06
C THR A 116 31.42 -10.64 -10.88
N PRO A 117 32.36 -9.91 -10.24
CA PRO A 117 33.40 -9.19 -10.94
C PRO A 117 34.27 -10.09 -11.85
N GLU A 118 34.47 -11.39 -11.54
CA GLU A 118 35.20 -12.30 -12.43
C GLU A 118 34.48 -12.57 -13.77
N GLN A 119 33.14 -12.54 -13.79
CA GLN A 119 32.35 -12.69 -15.02
C GLN A 119 32.19 -11.38 -15.80
N ALA A 120 32.56 -10.25 -15.20
CA ALA A 120 32.56 -8.93 -15.85
C ALA A 120 33.90 -8.61 -16.54
N VAL A 121 34.95 -9.39 -16.27
CA VAL A 121 36.17 -9.37 -17.07
C VAL A 121 35.88 -10.15 -18.35
N PRO A 122 35.88 -9.52 -19.53
CA PRO A 122 35.89 -10.29 -20.77
C PRO A 122 37.10 -11.22 -20.69
N GLU A 123 36.86 -12.53 -20.78
CA GLU A 123 37.91 -13.51 -21.07
C GLU A 123 38.75 -12.89 -22.18
N THR A 124 40.01 -12.56 -21.85
CA THR A 124 40.87 -11.77 -22.71
C THR A 124 41.23 -12.61 -23.93
N ALA A 125 40.31 -12.68 -24.90
CA ALA A 125 40.60 -13.07 -26.26
C ALA A 125 41.74 -12.15 -26.72
N GLY A 126 42.90 -12.76 -26.93
CA GLY A 126 44.19 -12.10 -26.90
C GLY A 126 44.32 -11.01 -27.95
N ILE A 127 44.21 -9.76 -27.53
CA ILE A 127 44.89 -8.65 -28.19
C ILE A 127 46.00 -8.22 -27.24
N LYS A 128 47.18 -8.83 -27.40
CA LYS A 128 48.42 -8.30 -26.83
C LYS A 128 48.75 -7.04 -27.61
N PHE A 129 48.56 -5.87 -27.00
CA PHE A 129 49.14 -4.63 -27.52
C PHE A 129 50.66 -4.69 -27.32
N PRO A 130 51.48 -4.61 -28.38
CA PRO A 130 52.92 -4.52 -28.22
C PRO A 130 53.27 -3.22 -27.49
N ASP A 131 54.26 -3.29 -26.60
CA ASP A 131 54.70 -2.15 -25.83
C ASP A 131 55.04 -0.95 -26.73
N PHE A 132 54.54 0.21 -26.29
CA PHE A 132 54.71 1.51 -26.92
C PHE A 132 56.19 1.90 -26.93
N LYS A 133 56.89 1.57 -28.01
CA LYS A 133 58.14 2.22 -28.39
C LYS A 133 57.98 2.86 -29.76
N SER A 134 57.85 4.19 -29.71
CA SER A 134 58.31 5.15 -30.71
C SER A 134 57.96 4.87 -32.18
N ALA A 135 56.76 5.28 -32.59
CA ALA A 135 56.55 5.78 -33.95
C ALA A 135 55.31 6.71 -33.95
N GLY A 136 55.53 7.98 -34.22
CA GLY A 136 54.50 9.02 -34.23
C GLY A 136 53.54 8.89 -35.41
N VAL A 137 52.54 8.02 -35.28
CA VAL A 137 51.42 7.93 -36.24
C VAL A 137 50.10 8.01 -35.47
N SER A 138 49.40 9.13 -35.58
CA SER A 138 48.05 9.30 -35.06
C SER A 138 47.04 8.79 -36.10
N LEU A 139 46.34 7.69 -35.79
CA LEU A 139 45.21 7.23 -36.58
C LEU A 139 43.96 8.06 -36.24
N ARG A 140 43.43 8.73 -37.25
CA ARG A 140 42.20 9.51 -37.25
C ARG A 140 41.00 8.60 -36.94
N SER A 141 40.48 8.70 -35.72
CA SER A 141 39.26 8.01 -35.28
C SER A 141 38.07 8.40 -36.17
N GLN A 142 37.58 7.45 -36.95
CA GLN A 142 36.24 7.52 -37.54
C GLN A 142 35.25 7.02 -36.48
N ARG A 143 34.61 7.94 -35.74
CA ARG A 143 33.35 7.65 -35.05
C ARG A 143 32.18 8.03 -35.95
N PRO A 144 31.09 7.23 -36.00
CA PRO A 144 29.91 7.60 -36.76
C PRO A 144 29.22 8.79 -36.09
N VAL A 145 28.88 9.80 -36.90
CA VAL A 145 28.11 10.98 -36.49
C VAL A 145 26.63 10.64 -36.66
N PHE A 146 25.85 10.66 -35.58
CA PHE A 146 24.39 10.71 -35.66
C PHE A 146 23.96 12.16 -35.93
N PRO A 147 23.13 12.45 -36.95
CA PRO A 147 22.79 13.82 -37.29
C PRO A 147 21.62 14.29 -36.43
N VAL A 148 21.80 15.40 -35.71
CA VAL A 148 20.69 16.26 -35.29
C VAL A 148 20.98 17.65 -35.83
N HIS A 149 20.50 17.91 -37.04
CA HIS A 149 20.41 19.26 -37.57
C HIS A 149 19.18 19.95 -36.96
N ILE A 150 19.41 20.97 -36.13
CA ILE A 150 18.49 22.12 -36.01
C ILE A 150 19.33 23.35 -36.38
N LYS A 151 19.03 23.88 -37.56
CA LYS A 151 19.66 25.03 -38.20
C LYS A 151 19.21 26.32 -37.52
N ARG A 152 20.14 27.17 -37.07
CA ARG A 152 19.99 28.64 -37.12
C ARG A 152 21.34 29.32 -37.33
N GLU A 153 21.31 30.35 -38.15
CA GLU A 153 22.42 30.99 -38.85
C GLU A 153 23.04 32.14 -38.06
N GLY A 154 24.31 32.43 -38.40
CA GLY A 154 24.86 33.79 -38.48
C GLY A 154 25.62 34.33 -37.27
N GLY A 155 26.90 34.67 -37.47
CA GLY A 155 27.56 35.73 -36.68
C GLY A 155 29.01 35.50 -36.23
N SER A 156 29.95 35.88 -37.09
CA SER A 156 31.28 36.48 -36.85
C SER A 156 32.28 35.96 -35.80
N CYS A 157 33.53 35.87 -36.27
CA CYS A 157 34.77 35.58 -35.56
C CYS A 157 35.13 36.62 -34.49
N VAL A 158 35.52 36.20 -33.29
CA VAL A 158 36.52 36.90 -32.45
C VAL A 158 37.35 35.86 -31.68
N LEU A 159 38.67 35.90 -31.88
CA LEU A 159 39.67 35.16 -31.12
C LEU A 159 39.94 35.87 -29.78
N SER A 160 39.92 35.13 -28.65
CA SER A 160 40.71 35.48 -27.45
C SER A 160 40.76 34.34 -26.41
N PRO A 161 41.78 34.32 -25.53
CA PRO A 161 42.45 33.11 -25.09
C PRO A 161 41.89 32.54 -23.78
N ARG A 162 41.96 31.21 -23.64
CA ARG A 162 41.72 30.54 -22.35
C ARG A 162 42.90 30.73 -21.40
N PRO A 163 42.67 31.04 -20.12
CA PRO A 163 43.54 30.58 -19.04
C PRO A 163 43.08 29.19 -18.57
N HIS A 164 44.08 28.39 -18.19
CA HIS A 164 43.97 27.03 -17.71
C HIS A 164 43.42 26.98 -16.27
N THR A 165 42.98 25.79 -15.89
CA THR A 165 42.58 25.31 -14.55
C THR A 165 41.22 25.77 -14.02
N GLU A 166 40.18 24.97 -14.27
CA GLU A 166 39.30 24.47 -13.21
C GLU A 166 38.49 23.29 -13.74
N ALA A 167 38.38 22.25 -12.93
CA ALA A 167 37.83 20.97 -13.29
C ALA A 167 36.40 21.12 -13.86
N VAL A 168 36.20 20.66 -15.10
CA VAL A 168 34.86 20.39 -15.65
C VAL A 168 34.30 19.22 -14.86
N HIS A 169 33.75 19.55 -13.69
CA HIS A 169 33.02 18.65 -12.84
C HIS A 169 31.78 18.24 -13.63
N SER A 170 31.88 17.09 -14.30
CA SER A 170 30.90 16.55 -15.26
C SER A 170 29.48 17.00 -14.92
N ASP A 171 28.84 17.73 -15.84
CA ASP A 171 27.44 18.20 -15.73
C ASP A 171 26.48 17.07 -15.30
N ARG A 172 26.84 15.84 -15.67
CA ARG A 172 26.16 14.60 -15.27
C ARG A 172 26.30 14.28 -13.77
N TYR A 173 27.47 14.50 -13.20
CA TYR A 173 27.73 14.34 -11.76
C TYR A 173 27.07 15.47 -10.94
N GLN A 174 27.11 16.71 -11.42
CA GLN A 174 26.36 17.81 -10.82
C GLN A 174 24.85 17.54 -10.83
N THR A 175 24.32 17.03 -11.94
CA THR A 175 22.91 16.61 -12.04
C THR A 175 22.60 15.47 -11.08
N PHE A 176 23.47 14.47 -10.95
CA PHE A 176 23.30 13.37 -9.99
C PHE A 176 23.25 13.87 -8.54
N LEU A 177 24.16 14.76 -8.15
CA LEU A 177 24.18 15.37 -6.81
C LEU A 177 22.88 16.14 -6.54
N ARG A 178 22.40 16.93 -7.52
CA ARG A 178 21.14 17.68 -7.40
C ARG A 178 19.93 16.75 -7.24
N VAL A 179 19.84 15.68 -8.03
CA VAL A 179 18.76 14.68 -7.91
C VAL A 179 18.81 13.97 -6.56
N ARG A 180 20.01 13.60 -6.09
CA ARG A 180 20.21 12.99 -4.77
C ARG A 180 19.83 13.94 -3.63
N ALA A 181 20.24 15.20 -3.70
CA ALA A 181 19.88 16.23 -2.74
C ALA A 181 18.36 16.46 -2.72
N ASN A 182 17.71 16.59 -3.88
CA ASN A 182 16.26 16.74 -3.97
C ASN A 182 15.51 15.53 -3.39
N ARG A 183 15.97 14.32 -3.69
CA ARG A 183 15.46 13.08 -3.10
C ARG A 183 15.62 13.09 -1.58
N GLN A 184 16.77 13.52 -1.08
CA GLN A 184 17.04 13.59 0.36
C GLN A 184 16.13 14.62 1.05
N THR A 185 15.91 15.79 0.46
CA THR A 185 14.99 16.81 0.96
C THR A 185 13.56 16.28 1.03
N ARG A 186 13.09 15.60 -0.02
CA ARG A 186 11.75 14.98 -0.03
C ARG A 186 11.61 13.89 1.04
N LEU A 187 12.61 13.01 1.18
CA LEU A 187 12.62 11.98 2.22
C LEU A 187 12.62 12.58 3.63
N ASN A 188 13.41 13.63 3.86
CA ASN A 188 13.48 14.31 5.16
C ASN A 188 12.15 15.02 5.49
N ALA A 189 11.50 15.66 4.51
CA ALA A 189 10.18 16.27 4.68
C ALA A 189 9.12 15.23 5.07
N VAL A 190 9.08 14.08 4.39
CA VAL A 190 8.15 12.98 4.70
C VAL A 190 8.43 12.43 6.11
N LYS A 191 9.69 12.18 6.46
CA LYS A 191 10.07 11.75 7.82
C LYS A 191 9.67 12.76 8.88
N SER A 192 9.80 14.06 8.62
CA SER A 192 9.34 15.10 9.54
C SER A 192 7.83 15.02 9.75
N ARG A 193 7.06 14.94 8.66
CA ARG A 193 5.60 14.85 8.74
C ARG A 193 5.13 13.60 9.47
N ILE A 194 5.81 12.47 9.27
CA ILE A 194 5.53 11.24 10.02
C ILE A 194 5.75 11.46 11.52
N ARG A 195 6.89 12.02 11.93
CA ARG A 195 7.16 12.33 13.35
C ARG A 195 6.13 13.28 13.95
N ASP A 196 5.67 14.27 13.20
CA ASP A 196 4.64 15.22 13.66
C ASP A 196 3.28 14.53 13.84
N LEU A 197 2.90 13.67 12.89
CA LEU A 197 1.67 12.87 12.98
C LEU A 197 1.74 11.84 14.13
N GLU A 198 2.89 11.22 14.36
CA GLU A 198 3.14 10.34 15.50
C GLU A 198 3.00 11.11 16.83
N LYS A 199 3.55 12.33 16.91
CA LYS A 199 3.36 13.21 18.08
C LYS A 199 1.89 13.61 18.30
N GLN A 200 1.14 13.87 17.23
CA GLN A 200 -0.30 14.14 17.33
C GLN A 200 -1.08 12.91 17.82
N LEU A 201 -0.64 11.72 17.42
CA LEU A 201 -1.23 10.46 17.88
C LEU A 201 -0.92 10.20 19.36
N THR A 202 0.32 10.44 19.81
CA THR A 202 0.71 10.24 21.22
C THR A 202 0.16 11.30 22.16
N ARG A 203 -0.13 12.51 21.69
CA ARG A 203 -0.83 13.55 22.45
C ARG A 203 -2.33 13.27 22.64
N GLY A 204 -2.88 12.23 22.00
CA GLY A 204 -4.31 11.91 22.10
C GLY A 204 -5.21 12.95 21.43
N ASP A 205 -4.68 13.79 20.54
CA ASP A 205 -5.41 14.92 19.94
C ASP A 205 -6.66 14.50 19.15
N ARG A 206 -6.76 13.22 18.79
CA ARG A 206 -7.91 12.64 18.07
C ARG A 206 -9.02 12.11 18.97
N ILE A 207 -8.73 11.85 20.25
CA ILE A 207 -9.67 11.21 21.18
C ILE A 207 -10.03 12.25 22.25
N LYS A 208 -10.79 13.26 21.82
CA LYS A 208 -11.30 14.35 22.66
C LYS A 208 -12.81 14.41 22.55
N CYS A 209 -13.46 14.87 23.61
CA CYS A 209 -14.89 15.10 23.61
C CYS A 209 -15.23 16.32 22.74
N LEU A 210 -16.15 16.16 21.79
CA LEU A 210 -16.53 17.26 20.89
C LEU A 210 -17.29 18.41 21.57
N ILE A 211 -17.68 18.25 22.85
CA ILE A 211 -18.43 19.26 23.61
C ILE A 211 -17.48 20.10 24.47
N CYS A 212 -16.65 19.45 25.30
CA CYS A 212 -15.68 20.17 26.15
C CYS A 212 -14.31 20.37 25.51
N MET A 213 -14.04 19.78 24.34
CA MET A 213 -12.75 19.81 23.62
C MET A 213 -11.55 19.24 24.39
N ASP A 214 -11.77 18.65 25.55
CA ASP A 214 -10.77 18.01 26.39
C ASP A 214 -10.74 16.49 26.22
N SER A 215 -9.78 15.83 26.87
CA SER A 215 -9.76 14.37 26.99
C SER A 215 -11.02 13.85 27.71
N TYR A 216 -11.45 12.64 27.37
CA TYR A 216 -12.62 12.04 28.00
C TYR A 216 -12.32 11.65 29.45
N THR A 217 -13.08 12.18 30.40
CA THR A 217 -13.03 11.76 31.81
C THR A 217 -13.78 10.45 32.02
N ILE A 218 -15.07 10.42 31.65
CA ILE A 218 -15.95 9.26 31.68
C ILE A 218 -16.70 9.23 30.34
N PRO A 219 -16.19 8.52 29.32
CA PRO A 219 -16.84 8.47 28.02
C PRO A 219 -18.08 7.58 28.08
N LEU A 220 -19.23 8.16 27.71
CA LEU A 220 -20.50 7.46 27.55
C LEU A 220 -20.92 7.45 26.08
N ALA A 221 -21.34 6.30 25.60
CA ALA A 221 -21.97 6.13 24.30
C ALA A 221 -23.49 5.99 24.45
N SER A 222 -24.27 6.64 23.58
CA SER A 222 -25.70 6.38 23.46
C SER A 222 -25.93 5.08 22.68
N ILE A 223 -26.76 4.17 23.19
CA ILE A 223 -27.15 2.95 22.46
C ILE A 223 -28.03 3.24 21.23
N GLN A 224 -28.61 4.44 21.14
CA GLN A 224 -29.49 4.84 20.05
C GLN A 224 -28.70 5.35 18.82
N CYS A 225 -27.64 6.13 19.05
CA CYS A 225 -26.89 6.80 17.98
C CYS A 225 -25.38 6.59 18.01
N TRP A 226 -24.85 5.87 19.01
CA TRP A 226 -23.44 5.52 19.17
C TRP A 226 -22.45 6.69 19.31
N HIS A 227 -22.93 7.94 19.42
CA HIS A 227 -22.09 9.09 19.71
C HIS A 227 -21.52 9.03 21.13
N VAL A 228 -20.28 9.51 21.27
CA VAL A 228 -19.51 9.43 22.51
C VAL A 228 -19.18 10.82 23.02
N HIS A 229 -19.56 11.12 24.25
CA HIS A 229 -19.23 12.36 24.97
C HIS A 229 -18.94 12.04 26.44
N CYS A 230 -18.36 12.98 27.18
CA CYS A 230 -18.20 12.84 28.63
C CYS A 230 -19.57 12.74 29.33
N GLU A 231 -19.64 12.01 30.44
CA GLU A 231 -20.83 11.90 31.29
C GLU A 231 -21.45 13.27 31.60
N GLU A 232 -20.63 14.21 32.08
CA GLU A 232 -21.11 15.57 32.37
C GLU A 232 -21.66 16.28 31.14
N CYS A 233 -21.03 16.12 29.98
CA CYS A 233 -21.47 16.76 28.73
C CYS A 233 -22.81 16.19 28.26
N TRP A 234 -23.01 14.87 28.42
CA TRP A 234 -24.30 14.23 28.19
C TRP A 234 -25.36 14.74 29.16
N LEU A 235 -25.10 14.73 30.47
CA LEU A 235 -26.09 15.10 31.47
C LEU A 235 -26.51 16.58 31.37
N ARG A 236 -25.57 17.50 31.08
CA ARG A 236 -25.88 18.92 30.83
C ARG A 236 -26.82 19.10 29.62
N THR A 237 -26.57 18.39 28.52
CA THR A 237 -27.39 18.49 27.30
C THR A 237 -28.77 17.84 27.49
N LEU A 238 -28.81 16.65 28.09
CA LEU A 238 -30.03 15.90 28.32
C LEU A 238 -30.91 16.51 29.42
N GLY A 239 -30.34 17.32 30.31
CA GLY A 239 -31.11 18.13 31.26
C GLY A 239 -32.02 19.15 30.56
N ALA A 240 -31.61 19.66 29.40
CA ALA A 240 -32.37 20.68 28.66
C ALA A 240 -33.28 20.10 27.57
N LYS A 241 -32.78 19.25 26.68
CA LYS A 241 -33.49 18.90 25.43
C LYS A 241 -33.83 17.42 25.24
N LYS A 242 -33.31 16.50 26.07
CA LYS A 242 -33.48 15.02 25.92
C LYS A 242 -33.12 14.49 24.52
N LEU A 243 -32.21 15.17 23.81
CA LEU A 243 -31.73 14.84 22.48
C LEU A 243 -30.20 14.69 22.50
N CYS A 244 -29.67 13.86 21.60
CA CYS A 244 -28.23 13.77 21.37
C CYS A 244 -27.65 15.11 20.86
N PRO A 245 -26.57 15.64 21.47
CA PRO A 245 -25.95 16.91 21.06
C PRO A 245 -25.34 16.91 19.66
N GLN A 246 -25.08 15.74 19.07
CA GLN A 246 -24.43 15.62 17.76
C GLN A 246 -25.41 15.37 16.60
N CYS A 247 -26.48 14.61 16.83
CA CYS A 247 -27.41 14.20 15.76
C CYS A 247 -28.89 14.39 16.09
N ASN A 248 -29.23 14.99 17.23
CA ASN A 248 -30.60 15.26 17.68
C ASN A 248 -31.51 14.02 17.79
N THR A 249 -30.97 12.79 17.77
CA THR A 249 -31.74 11.58 18.08
C THR A 249 -32.21 11.63 19.54
N ILE A 250 -33.46 11.25 19.79
CA ILE A 250 -34.03 11.16 21.15
C ILE A 250 -33.13 10.25 21.99
N THR A 251 -32.62 10.75 23.10
CA THR A 251 -31.71 10.03 23.98
C THR A 251 -32.02 10.37 25.43
N SER A 252 -32.20 9.37 26.27
CA SER A 252 -32.38 9.52 27.71
C SER A 252 -31.12 9.10 28.47
N PRO A 253 -30.95 9.48 29.75
CA PRO A 253 -29.84 8.99 30.57
C PRO A 253 -29.78 7.45 30.68
N GLY A 254 -30.91 6.76 30.57
CA GLY A 254 -30.98 5.29 30.57
C GLY A 254 -30.42 4.64 29.30
N ASP A 255 -30.28 5.39 28.21
CA ASP A 255 -29.70 4.95 26.94
C ASP A 255 -28.16 5.05 26.91
N LEU A 256 -27.54 5.58 27.97
CA LEU A 256 -26.09 5.79 28.02
C LEU A 256 -25.37 4.58 28.61
N ARG A 257 -24.26 4.18 27.98
CA ARG A 257 -23.38 3.11 28.46
C ARG A 257 -21.94 3.59 28.50
N ARG A 258 -21.24 3.26 29.58
CA ARG A 258 -19.81 3.55 29.72
C ARG A 258 -19.01 2.74 28.70
N VAL A 259 -18.11 3.42 28.01
CA VAL A 259 -17.17 2.80 27.08
C VAL A 259 -15.73 3.05 27.54
N TYR A 260 -14.76 2.36 26.95
CA TYR A 260 -13.33 2.55 27.21
C TYR A 260 -12.67 2.91 25.88
N LEU A 261 -11.93 4.02 25.85
CA LEU A 261 -11.30 4.61 24.66
C LEU A 261 -9.77 4.60 24.79
#